data_AF-A0A958PMM4-F1
#
_entry.id   AF-A0A958PMM4-F1
#
_cell.length_a   1.000
_cell.length_b   1.000
_cell.length_c   1.000
_cell.angle_alpha   90.00
_cell.angle_beta   90.00
_cell.angle_gamma   90.00
#
_symmetry.space_group_name_H-M   'P 1'
#
loop_
_entity.id
_entity.type
_entity.pdbx_description
1 polymer ?
#
loop_
_entity_poly.entity_id
_entity_poly.type
_entity_poly.pdbx_seq_one_letter_code
_entity_poly.pdbx_strand_id
1 'polypeptide(L)' 'ADVLVVTSKVKKFIKDNGGCNTSAETVEVLSKAVEELCRRGFDSAKADGRKTVMARDIVIDHL' A
#
# COMPACT_ATOMS: atom_id res chain seq x y z
N ALA A 1 -7.14 4.35 -12.33
CA ALA A 1 -6.69 4.16 -10.95
C ALA A 1 -5.24 4.60 -10.90
N ASP A 2 -4.89 5.47 -9.97
CA ASP A 2 -3.52 5.97 -9.86
C ASP A 2 -2.61 4.91 -9.23
N VAL A 3 -1.38 4.83 -9.73
CA VAL A 3 -0.38 3.92 -9.17
C VAL A 3 0.25 4.58 -7.95
N LEU A 4 -0.01 4.03 -6.77
CA LEU A 4 0.45 4.57 -5.48
C LEU A 4 1.81 4.01 -5.03
N VAL A 5 2.39 3.09 -5.81
CA VAL A 5 3.67 2.44 -5.51
C VAL A 5 4.70 2.72 -6.60
N VAL A 6 5.98 2.75 -6.24
CA VAL A 6 7.05 2.88 -7.23
C VAL A 6 7.23 1.53 -7.94
N THR A 7 6.67 1.39 -9.14
CA THR A 7 6.67 0.17 -9.94
C THR A 7 8.04 -0.51 -10.02
N SER A 8 9.11 0.25 -10.29
CA SER A 8 10.46 -0.30 -10.41
C SER A 8 10.97 -0.91 -9.10
N LYS A 9 10.63 -0.34 -7.94
CA LYS A 9 11.02 -0.88 -6.63
C LYS A 9 10.28 -2.17 -6.32
N VAL A 10 8.99 -2.23 -6.61
CA VAL A 10 8.18 -3.45 -6.42
C VAL A 10 8.72 -4.60 -7.28
N LYS A 11 8.93 -4.34 -8.58
CA LYS A 11 9.46 -5.35 -9.52
C LYS A 11 10.85 -5.84 -9.08
N LYS A 12 11.73 -4.92 -8.68
CA LYS A 12 13.06 -5.26 -8.17
C LYS A 12 12.97 -6.11 -6.91
N PHE A 13 12.12 -5.74 -5.95
CA PHE A 13 11.93 -6.50 -4.71
C PHE A 13 11.48 -7.94 -4.99
N ILE A 14 10.48 -8.14 -5.84
CA ILE A 14 9.97 -9.47 -6.21
C ILE A 14 11.05 -10.27 -6.95
N LYS A 15 11.81 -9.63 -7.84
CA LYS A 15 12.88 -10.29 -8.58
C LYS A 15 14.04 -10.72 -7.68
N ASP A 16 14.53 -9.82 -6.84
CA ASP A 16 15.71 -10.05 -5.99
C ASP A 16 15.43 -11.09 -4.90
N ASN A 17 14.20 -11.14 -4.36
CA ASN A 17 13.85 -12.03 -3.25
C ASN A 17 13.13 -13.32 -3.71
N GLY A 18 12.46 -13.30 -4.86
CA GLY A 18 11.65 -14.42 -5.34
C GLY A 18 12.05 -14.98 -6.70
N GLY A 19 13.00 -14.35 -7.42
CA GLY A 19 13.43 -14.75 -8.76
C GLY A 19 12.39 -14.51 -9.88
N CYS A 20 11.18 -14.05 -9.52
CA CYS A 20 10.05 -13.92 -10.43
C CYS A 20 10.05 -12.59 -11.20
N ASN A 21 9.47 -12.62 -12.40
CA ASN A 21 9.05 -11.40 -13.09
C ASN A 21 7.66 -10.97 -12.56
N THR A 22 7.31 -9.71 -12.73
CA THR A 22 6.04 -9.15 -12.21
C THR A 22 5.20 -8.58 -13.36
N SER A 23 3.93 -8.99 -13.45
CA SER A 23 3.00 -8.45 -14.44
C SER A 23 2.60 -7.01 -14.12
N ALA A 24 2.06 -6.28 -15.10
CA ALA A 24 1.55 -4.93 -14.88
C ALA A 24 0.37 -4.93 -13.90
N GLU A 25 -0.55 -5.89 -14.03
CA GLU A 25 -1.75 -6.03 -13.21
C GLU A 25 -1.43 -6.22 -11.71
N THR A 26 -0.33 -6.91 -11.38
CA THR A 26 0.12 -7.04 -9.99
C THR A 26 0.37 -5.67 -9.34
N VAL A 27 0.90 -4.71 -10.09
CA VAL A 27 1.19 -3.35 -9.57
C VAL A 27 -0.11 -2.58 -9.29
N GLU A 28 -1.14 -2.79 -10.12
CA GLU A 28 -2.46 -2.20 -9.90
C GLU A 28 -3.11 -2.74 -8.63
N VAL A 29 -3.04 -4.06 -8.40
CA VAL A 29 -3.58 -4.69 -7.17
C VAL A 29 -2.86 -4.18 -5.94
N LEU A 30 -1.53 -4.06 -5.98
CA LEU A 30 -0.75 -3.48 -4.88
C LEU A 30 -1.12 -2.03 -4.62
N SER A 31 -1.38 -1.24 -5.66
CA SER A 31 -1.82 0.15 -5.51
C SER A 31 -3.19 0.23 -4.84
N LYS A 32 -4.12 -0.65 -5.20
CA LYS A 32 -5.44 -0.74 -4.53
C LYS A 32 -5.32 -1.13 -3.05
N ALA A 33 -4.39 -2.03 -2.71
CA ALA A 33 -4.14 -2.39 -1.32
C ALA A 33 -3.62 -1.20 -0.50
N VAL A 34 -2.68 -0.41 -1.06
CA VAL A 34 -2.19 0.82 -0.43
C VAL A 34 -3.30 1.85 -0.29
N GLU A 35 -4.15 2.01 -1.30
CA GLU A 35 -5.30 2.92 -1.25
C GLU A 35 -6.26 2.58 -0.10
N GLU A 36 -6.61 1.30 0.05
CA GLU A 36 -7.49 0.83 1.12
C GLU A 36 -6.86 0.99 2.51
N LEU A 37 -5.56 0.75 2.64
CA LEU A 37 -4.81 1.01 3.88
C LEU A 37 -4.85 2.51 4.24
N CYS A 38 -4.61 3.40 3.27
CA CYS A 38 -4.70 4.84 3.47
C CYS A 38 -6.11 5.28 3.86
N ARG A 39 -7.14 4.69 3.24
CA ARG A 39 -8.55 4.96 3.53
C ARG A 39 -8.90 4.69 4.99
N ARG A 40 -8.57 3.47 5.44
CA ARG A 40 -8.75 3.07 6.84
C ARG A 40 -7.97 3.98 7.79
N GLY A 41 -6.75 4.36 7.39
CA GLY A 41 -5.89 5.21 8.19
C GLY A 41 -6.46 6.62 8.43
N PHE A 42 -6.96 7.29 7.39
CA PHE A 42 -7.57 8.60 7.60
C PHE A 42 -8.93 8.51 8.28
N ASP A 43 -9.70 7.43 8.10
CA ASP A 43 -10.97 7.24 8.81
C ASP A 43 -10.72 7.07 10.32
N SER A 44 -9.69 6.29 10.70
CA SER A 44 -9.20 6.18 12.09
C SER A 44 -8.76 7.54 12.64
N ALA A 45 -7.92 8.27 11.91
CA ALA A 45 -7.44 9.58 12.34
C ALA A 45 -8.60 10.58 12.54
N LYS A 46 -9.59 10.58 11.65
CA LYS A 46 -10.80 11.41 11.76
C LYS A 46 -11.64 11.04 12.97
N ALA A 47 -11.83 9.75 13.25
CA ALA A 47 -12.57 9.27 14.42
C ALA A 47 -11.93 9.77 15.73
N ASP A 48 -10.60 9.88 15.75
CA ASP A 48 -9.82 10.44 16.86
C ASP A 48 -9.76 11.99 16.88
N GLY A 49 -10.45 12.68 15.97
CA GLY A 49 -10.44 14.15 15.87
C GLY A 49 -9.14 14.74 15.32
N ARG A 50 -8.27 13.93 14.72
CA ARG A 50 -6.97 14.35 14.17
C ARG A 50 -7.06 14.68 12.69
N LYS A 51 -6.23 15.63 12.24
CA LYS A 51 -5.99 15.93 10.81
C LYS A 51 -4.76 15.25 10.24
N THR A 52 -4.01 14.55 11.08
CA THR A 52 -2.75 13.87 10.73
C THR A 52 -2.94 12.37 10.89
N VAL A 53 -2.77 11.63 9.79
CA VAL A 53 -2.64 10.17 9.81
C VAL A 53 -1.27 9.82 10.41
N MET A 54 -1.28 8.95 11.41
CA MET A 54 -0.08 8.50 12.12
C MET A 54 0.18 7.02 11.80
N ALA A 55 1.38 6.53 12.09
CA ALA A 55 1.74 5.13 11.83
C ALA A 55 0.75 4.13 12.45
N ARG A 56 0.24 4.42 13.65
CA ARG A 56 -0.77 3.58 14.34
C ARG A 56 -2.11 3.46 13.61
N ASP A 57 -2.41 4.36 12.68
CA ASP A 57 -3.64 4.33 11.89
C ASP A 57 -3.53 3.35 10.71
N ILE A 58 -2.32 2.95 10.33
CA ILE A 58 -2.06 2.01 9.23
C ILE A 58 -1.85 0.62 9.82
N VAL A 59 -2.91 -0.16 9.88
CA VAL A 59 -2.87 -1.55 10.36
C VAL A 59 -2.57 -2.48 9.20
N ILE A 60 -1.43 -3.17 9.27
CA ILE A 60 -0.98 -4.17 8.27
C ILE A 60 -1.01 -5.59 8.82
N ASP A 61 -1.49 -5.77 10.06
CA ASP A 61 -1.64 -7.08 10.67
C ASP A 61 -2.66 -7.88 9.85
N HIS A 62 -2.32 -9.15 9.55
CA HIS A 62 -3.10 -10.07 8.72
C HIS A 62 -3.07 -9.84 7.19
N LEU A 63 -2.05 -9.15 6.66
CA LEU A 63 -1.67 -9.26 5.24
C LEU A 63 -1.14 -10.66 4.89
#